data_AF-A0A9E3K9L1-F1
#
_entry.id   AF-A0A9E3K9L1-F1
#
_cell.length_a   1.000
_cell.length_b   1.000
_cell.length_c   1.000
_cell.angle_alpha   90.00
_cell.angle_beta   90.00
_cell.angle_gamma   90.00
#
_symmetry.space_group_name_H-M   'P 1'
#
loop_
_entity.id
_entity.type
_entity.pdbx_description
1 polymer ?
#
loop_
_entity_poly.entity_id
_entity_poly.type
_entity_poly.pdbx_seq_one_letter_code
_entity_poly.pdbx_strand_id
1 'polypeptide(L)'
;MKEISRGPFIPKLSFRLLKERLEQQLDNDNPGIVLQAEAILQLLDQNPKLVKGFGQEESHHEYEAVIQRILAYLFPSSLTTNEIKSAMIPFSNTVLYCSERFKNIIENSDTDIDEAFAEMYKAYDDFNFIPYAVVLNRYYNYNVDFSRPLSLKIKPRDGKERTYRVLNNADLIDIYPNENAVEITEEILAEILANAEDPAVWKKYFPKDSWTVEGFGLYNLVDTTLDNQIEEFKAHLIEPNTFESFEKIVNDIRGVFNIPDLRVGVYQLDGNSLLPGYDEQAKSMTIDEMGQTTCDTYACDYIQEMLFDKHEQVILSDTESYQERSGGNSMSSNLMANGIKSIILIPIKVEDELAFVLEIGSDQKHKLNAINALKLNKLIPYIQSYAERVKDEFENQISAIIQRECTSIHPAVQWRFEEEAIQYFQHTQQGEPATFHEVVFEDVVPLYGQIDIVGSSGARNKAIQKDLLSLLDQSKTLLTDLSADQKLPFYDQ
;
A
#
# COMPACT_ATOMS: atom_id res chain seq x y z
N MET A 1 -5.54 -32.58 2.49
CA MET A 1 -6.50 -31.50 2.81
C MET A 1 -6.22 -31.00 4.22
N LYS A 2 -5.86 -29.72 4.37
CA LYS A 2 -5.87 -29.05 5.67
C LYS A 2 -7.34 -28.84 6.09
N GLU A 3 -7.70 -29.20 7.31
CA GLU A 3 -9.05 -28.95 7.83
C GLU A 3 -9.21 -27.48 8.25
N ILE A 4 -10.35 -26.87 7.89
CA ILE A 4 -10.72 -25.52 8.33
C ILE A 4 -11.09 -25.58 9.82
N SER A 5 -10.58 -24.64 10.63
CA SER A 5 -10.98 -24.51 12.03
C SER A 5 -12.46 -24.14 12.12
N ARG A 6 -13.29 -25.10 12.52
CA ARG A 6 -14.75 -24.93 12.65
C ARG A 6 -15.22 -24.33 13.98
N GLY A 7 -14.28 -24.02 14.89
CA GLY A 7 -14.61 -23.53 16.23
C GLY A 7 -15.60 -24.47 16.94
N PRO A 8 -16.73 -23.96 17.46
CA PRO A 8 -17.71 -24.77 18.18
C PRO A 8 -18.70 -25.50 17.27
N PHE A 9 -18.60 -25.36 15.95
CA PHE A 9 -19.66 -25.79 15.04
C PHE A 9 -19.58 -27.25 14.58
N ILE A 10 -20.75 -27.86 14.45
CA ILE A 10 -21.02 -29.03 13.61
C ILE A 10 -21.65 -28.52 12.30
N PRO A 11 -20.97 -28.64 11.15
CA PRO A 11 -21.54 -28.23 9.87
C PRO A 11 -22.60 -29.23 9.39
N LYS A 12 -23.73 -28.70 8.93
CA LYS A 12 -24.84 -29.46 8.36
C LYS A 12 -25.31 -28.81 7.06
N LEU A 13 -25.12 -29.48 5.92
CA LEU A 13 -25.62 -28.96 4.64
C LEU A 13 -27.14 -29.05 4.61
N SER A 14 -27.84 -27.96 4.34
CA SER A 14 -29.30 -27.93 4.24
C SER A 14 -29.77 -26.86 3.26
N PHE A 15 -30.87 -27.13 2.56
CA PHE A 15 -31.57 -26.17 1.70
C PHE A 15 -32.86 -25.63 2.33
N ARG A 16 -33.09 -25.89 3.63
CA ARG A 16 -34.29 -25.45 4.36
C ARG A 16 -34.55 -23.94 4.22
N LEU A 17 -33.57 -23.10 4.56
CA LEU A 17 -33.73 -21.65 4.46
C LEU A 17 -33.95 -21.16 3.03
N LEU A 18 -33.34 -21.83 2.04
CA LEU A 18 -33.63 -21.54 0.63
C LEU A 18 -35.09 -21.86 0.31
N LYS A 19 -35.59 -23.02 0.76
CA LYS A 19 -36.98 -23.43 0.58
C LYS A 19 -37.93 -22.40 1.18
N GLU A 20 -37.73 -22.03 2.44
CA GLU A 20 -38.57 -21.04 3.15
C GLU A 20 -38.61 -19.69 2.41
N ARG A 21 -37.47 -19.23 1.90
CA ARG A 21 -37.41 -18.00 1.09
C ARG A 21 -38.13 -18.14 -0.25
N LEU A 22 -38.00 -19.27 -0.92
CA LEU A 22 -38.70 -19.54 -2.19
C LEU A 22 -40.22 -19.64 -1.98
N GLU A 23 -40.68 -20.22 -0.87
CA GLU A 23 -42.09 -20.27 -0.50
C GLU A 23 -42.67 -18.85 -0.33
N GLN A 24 -41.91 -17.93 0.29
CA GLN A 24 -42.29 -16.51 0.37
C GLN A 24 -42.33 -15.81 -1.00
N GLN A 25 -41.57 -16.29 -1.99
CA GLN A 25 -41.55 -15.72 -3.33
C GLN A 25 -42.76 -16.13 -4.19
N LEU A 26 -43.57 -17.10 -3.75
CA LEU A 26 -44.78 -17.52 -4.47
C LEU A 26 -45.86 -16.43 -4.50
N ASP A 27 -45.88 -15.54 -3.52
CA ASP A 27 -46.80 -14.40 -3.45
C ASP A 27 -46.27 -13.15 -4.20
N ASN A 28 -45.22 -13.29 -5.02
CA ASN A 28 -44.61 -12.16 -5.73
C ASN A 28 -45.42 -11.77 -6.98
N ASP A 29 -45.57 -10.46 -7.22
CA ASP A 29 -46.29 -9.94 -8.39
C ASP A 29 -45.62 -10.27 -9.74
N ASN A 30 -44.33 -10.62 -9.75
CA ASN A 30 -43.59 -10.98 -10.96
C ASN A 30 -43.72 -12.47 -11.30
N PRO A 31 -44.41 -12.85 -12.41
CA PRO A 31 -44.63 -14.24 -12.76
C PRO A 31 -43.34 -15.03 -13.04
N GLY A 32 -42.28 -14.35 -13.49
CA GLY A 32 -40.98 -14.98 -13.72
C GLY A 32 -40.30 -15.44 -12.43
N ILE A 33 -40.45 -14.66 -11.35
CA ILE A 33 -39.93 -15.01 -10.02
C ILE A 33 -40.70 -16.22 -9.48
N VAL A 34 -42.04 -16.18 -9.56
CA VAL A 34 -42.90 -17.28 -9.11
C VAL A 34 -42.57 -18.58 -9.87
N LEU A 35 -42.47 -18.53 -11.20
CA LEU A 35 -42.15 -19.69 -12.03
C LEU A 35 -40.80 -20.33 -11.66
N GLN A 36 -39.78 -19.51 -11.41
CA GLN A 36 -38.46 -20.00 -11.00
C GLN A 36 -38.54 -20.63 -9.60
N ALA A 37 -39.22 -19.98 -8.65
CA ALA A 37 -39.40 -20.49 -7.31
C ALA A 37 -40.14 -21.85 -7.30
N GLU A 38 -41.25 -21.98 -8.03
CA GLU A 38 -42.01 -23.22 -8.18
C GLU A 38 -41.14 -24.37 -8.70
N ALA A 39 -40.33 -24.11 -9.73
CA ALA A 39 -39.47 -25.12 -10.32
C ALA A 39 -38.42 -25.65 -9.32
N ILE A 40 -37.84 -24.77 -8.49
CA ILE A 40 -36.86 -25.17 -7.48
C ILE A 40 -37.53 -25.84 -6.28
N LEU A 41 -38.69 -25.35 -5.84
CA LEU A 41 -39.49 -25.98 -4.78
C LEU A 41 -39.87 -27.41 -5.14
N GLN A 42 -40.27 -27.66 -6.39
CA GLN A 42 -40.58 -29.01 -6.86
C GLN A 42 -39.37 -29.95 -6.74
N LEU A 43 -38.16 -29.47 -7.05
CA LEU A 43 -36.93 -30.26 -6.87
C LEU A 43 -36.66 -30.57 -5.41
N LEU A 44 -36.86 -29.60 -4.52
CA LEU A 44 -36.67 -29.77 -3.07
C LEU A 44 -37.71 -30.71 -2.46
N ASP A 45 -38.97 -30.65 -2.91
CA ASP A 45 -40.04 -31.54 -2.46
C ASP A 45 -39.83 -33.00 -2.88
N GLN A 46 -39.28 -33.22 -4.08
CA GLN A 46 -38.87 -34.55 -4.54
C GLN A 46 -37.64 -35.09 -3.80
N ASN A 47 -36.86 -34.23 -3.16
CA ASN A 47 -35.62 -34.56 -2.48
C ASN A 47 -35.64 -34.04 -1.03
N PRO A 48 -36.57 -34.53 -0.17
CA PRO A 48 -36.78 -33.98 1.17
C PRO A 48 -35.55 -34.10 2.08
N LYS A 49 -34.61 -35.00 1.75
CA LYS A 49 -33.33 -35.12 2.46
C LYS A 49 -32.45 -33.87 2.32
N LEU A 50 -32.49 -33.18 1.17
CA LEU A 50 -31.81 -31.89 0.96
C LEU A 50 -32.34 -30.79 1.89
N VAL A 51 -33.63 -30.83 2.23
CA VAL A 51 -34.29 -29.87 3.12
C VAL A 51 -34.04 -30.22 4.59
N LYS A 52 -34.09 -31.51 4.95
CA LYS A 52 -33.76 -31.96 6.32
C LYS A 52 -32.28 -31.79 6.66
N GLY A 53 -31.43 -31.85 5.64
CA GLY A 53 -29.99 -31.65 5.68
C GLY A 53 -29.17 -32.91 5.94
N PHE A 54 -27.87 -32.81 5.66
CA PHE A 54 -26.86 -33.87 5.79
C PHE A 54 -25.89 -33.54 6.93
N GLY A 55 -25.65 -34.52 7.80
CA GLY A 55 -24.52 -34.47 8.72
C GLY A 55 -23.19 -34.66 8.00
N GLN A 56 -22.09 -34.37 8.67
CA GLN A 56 -20.74 -34.41 8.11
C GLN A 56 -20.32 -35.82 7.62
N GLU A 57 -20.85 -36.88 8.22
CA GLU A 57 -20.56 -38.27 7.86
C GLU A 57 -21.41 -38.78 6.68
N GLU A 58 -22.43 -38.03 6.28
CA GLU A 58 -23.30 -38.41 5.17
C GLU A 58 -22.77 -37.84 3.85
N SER A 59 -22.52 -38.72 2.88
CA SER A 59 -22.09 -38.28 1.54
C SER A 59 -23.25 -37.61 0.80
N HIS A 60 -23.04 -36.35 0.42
CA HIS A 60 -23.96 -35.60 -0.44
C HIS A 60 -23.76 -35.90 -1.94
N HIS A 61 -22.81 -36.76 -2.31
CA HIS A 61 -22.48 -37.05 -3.71
C HIS A 61 -23.68 -37.63 -4.48
N GLU A 62 -24.57 -38.37 -3.80
CA GLU A 62 -25.79 -38.90 -4.42
C GLU A 62 -26.77 -37.80 -4.88
N TYR A 63 -26.66 -36.58 -4.33
CA TYR A 63 -27.49 -35.43 -4.70
C TYR A 63 -26.78 -34.40 -5.57
N GLU A 64 -25.52 -34.63 -5.98
CA GLU A 64 -24.71 -33.62 -6.68
C GLU A 64 -25.43 -33.04 -7.90
N ALA A 65 -26.02 -33.90 -8.75
CA ALA A 65 -26.77 -33.46 -9.93
C ALA A 65 -28.00 -32.60 -9.59
N VAL A 66 -28.67 -32.88 -8.47
CA VAL A 66 -29.84 -32.11 -8.01
C VAL A 66 -29.38 -30.78 -7.39
N ILE A 67 -28.31 -30.80 -6.59
CA ILE A 67 -27.70 -29.62 -6.00
C ILE A 67 -27.23 -28.65 -7.09
N GLN A 68 -26.60 -29.14 -8.17
CA GLN A 68 -26.20 -28.30 -9.30
C GLN A 68 -27.41 -27.61 -9.95
N ARG A 69 -28.53 -28.32 -10.11
CA ARG A 69 -29.77 -27.75 -10.67
C ARG A 69 -30.39 -26.70 -9.75
N ILE A 70 -30.38 -26.93 -8.43
CA ILE A 70 -30.86 -25.97 -7.44
C ILE A 70 -29.97 -24.73 -7.43
N LEU A 71 -28.65 -24.91 -7.37
CA LEU A 71 -27.71 -23.80 -7.29
C LEU A 71 -27.64 -23.01 -8.61
N ALA A 72 -27.96 -23.59 -9.77
CA ALA A 72 -28.10 -22.82 -11.01
C ALA A 72 -29.12 -21.65 -10.91
N TYR A 73 -30.09 -21.72 -9.98
CA TYR A 73 -30.97 -20.60 -9.66
C TYR A 73 -30.22 -19.41 -9.03
N LEU A 74 -29.29 -19.70 -8.11
CA LEU A 74 -28.47 -18.70 -7.42
C LEU A 74 -27.25 -18.26 -8.25
N PHE A 75 -26.98 -18.94 -9.37
CA PHE A 75 -25.89 -18.69 -10.30
C PHE A 75 -26.43 -18.59 -11.73
N PRO A 76 -27.13 -17.49 -12.08
CA PRO A 76 -27.73 -17.34 -13.40
C PRO A 76 -26.68 -17.51 -14.49
N SER A 77 -26.94 -18.39 -15.46
CA SER A 77 -25.96 -18.77 -16.50
C SER A 77 -25.44 -17.59 -17.32
N SER A 78 -26.22 -16.51 -17.44
CA SER A 78 -25.81 -15.27 -18.09
C SER A 78 -24.75 -14.47 -17.33
N LEU A 79 -24.55 -14.73 -16.04
CA LEU A 79 -23.64 -14.00 -15.16
C LEU A 79 -22.39 -14.79 -14.78
N THR A 80 -22.37 -16.10 -15.00
CA THR A 80 -21.30 -16.98 -14.51
C THR A 80 -19.93 -16.72 -15.16
N THR A 81 -19.87 -16.10 -16.33
CA THR A 81 -18.62 -15.70 -16.99
C THR A 81 -18.07 -14.37 -16.48
N ASN A 82 -18.87 -13.58 -15.77
CA ASN A 82 -18.48 -12.29 -15.21
C ASN A 82 -18.29 -12.35 -13.69
N GLU A 83 -19.20 -12.98 -12.94
CA GLU A 83 -19.08 -13.09 -11.47
C GLU A 83 -18.04 -14.13 -11.09
N ILE A 84 -17.23 -13.84 -10.06
CA ILE A 84 -16.40 -14.85 -9.39
C ILE A 84 -17.16 -15.24 -8.14
N LYS A 85 -17.84 -16.38 -8.17
CA LYS A 85 -18.79 -16.79 -7.14
C LYS A 85 -18.69 -18.27 -6.83
N SER A 86 -18.88 -18.63 -5.57
CA SER A 86 -18.93 -20.02 -5.09
C SER A 86 -20.00 -20.22 -4.02
N ALA A 87 -20.58 -21.42 -3.96
CA ALA A 87 -21.42 -21.88 -2.87
C ALA A 87 -20.67 -22.97 -2.12
N MET A 88 -20.56 -22.85 -0.79
CA MET A 88 -19.79 -23.79 0.02
C MET A 88 -20.51 -24.13 1.32
N ILE A 89 -20.21 -25.30 1.87
CA ILE A 89 -20.64 -25.66 3.21
C ILE A 89 -19.94 -24.74 4.22
N PRO A 90 -20.64 -24.15 5.21
CA PRO A 90 -20.03 -23.22 6.15
C PRO A 90 -18.92 -23.90 6.95
N PHE A 91 -17.80 -23.20 7.17
CA PHE A 91 -16.63 -23.71 7.90
C PHE A 91 -16.10 -25.06 7.38
N SER A 92 -16.25 -25.30 6.08
CA SER A 92 -15.75 -26.47 5.36
C SER A 92 -15.12 -26.02 4.04
N ASN A 93 -14.21 -26.83 3.50
CA ASN A 93 -13.62 -26.62 2.17
C ASN A 93 -14.45 -27.25 1.04
N THR A 94 -15.62 -27.82 1.35
CA THR A 94 -16.49 -28.45 0.37
C THR A 94 -17.22 -27.40 -0.47
N VAL A 95 -16.78 -27.26 -1.71
CA VAL A 95 -17.43 -26.47 -2.75
C VAL A 95 -18.63 -27.24 -3.33
N LEU A 96 -19.79 -26.60 -3.34
CA LEU A 96 -21.03 -27.14 -3.89
C LEU A 96 -21.27 -26.70 -5.34
N TYR A 97 -20.87 -25.47 -5.68
CA TYR A 97 -21.06 -24.90 -7.02
C TYR A 97 -20.15 -23.69 -7.23
N CYS A 98 -19.66 -23.49 -8.45
CA CYS A 98 -18.85 -22.34 -8.84
C CYS A 98 -19.39 -21.69 -10.11
N SER A 99 -19.24 -20.37 -10.22
CA SER A 99 -19.33 -19.66 -11.49
C SER A 99 -18.25 -20.16 -12.47
N GLU A 100 -18.54 -20.15 -13.78
CA GLU A 100 -17.59 -20.49 -14.85
C GLU A 100 -16.31 -19.66 -14.79
N ARG A 101 -16.40 -18.35 -14.47
CA ARG A 101 -15.23 -17.48 -14.32
C ARG A 101 -14.32 -17.98 -13.20
N PHE A 102 -14.89 -18.31 -12.03
CA PHE A 102 -14.09 -18.83 -10.92
C PHE A 102 -13.48 -20.19 -11.22
N LYS A 103 -14.24 -21.08 -11.88
CA LYS A 103 -13.75 -22.38 -12.34
C LYS A 103 -12.54 -22.22 -13.27
N ASN A 104 -12.63 -21.34 -14.27
CA ASN A 104 -11.52 -21.02 -15.17
C ASN A 104 -10.30 -20.45 -14.44
N ILE A 105 -10.49 -19.61 -13.41
CA ILE A 105 -9.39 -19.07 -12.60
C ILE A 105 -8.66 -20.20 -11.87
N ILE A 106 -9.40 -21.13 -11.24
CA ILE A 106 -8.82 -22.25 -10.50
C ILE A 106 -8.11 -23.22 -11.44
N GLU A 107 -8.75 -23.63 -12.55
CA GLU A 107 -8.19 -24.59 -13.51
C GLU A 107 -6.88 -24.11 -14.17
N ASN A 108 -6.72 -22.79 -14.30
CA ASN A 108 -5.52 -22.14 -14.83
C ASN A 108 -4.56 -21.66 -13.74
N SER A 109 -4.69 -22.15 -12.51
CA SER A 109 -3.79 -21.84 -11.39
C SER A 109 -2.98 -23.05 -10.93
N ASP A 110 -1.88 -22.78 -10.22
CA ASP A 110 -1.10 -23.78 -9.48
C ASP A 110 -1.48 -23.80 -7.99
N THR A 111 -2.49 -23.02 -7.60
CA THR A 111 -2.97 -22.92 -6.23
C THR A 111 -3.87 -24.11 -5.89
N ASP A 112 -3.57 -24.80 -4.80
CA ASP A 112 -4.52 -25.71 -4.17
C ASP A 112 -5.65 -24.87 -3.54
N ILE A 113 -6.84 -24.95 -4.13
CA ILE A 113 -7.97 -24.12 -3.72
C ILE A 113 -8.48 -24.47 -2.32
N ASP A 114 -8.36 -25.74 -1.92
CA ASP A 114 -8.77 -26.19 -0.59
C ASP A 114 -7.84 -25.60 0.47
N GLU A 115 -6.54 -25.55 0.18
CA GLU A 115 -5.56 -24.89 1.04
C GLU A 115 -5.78 -23.38 1.10
N ALA A 116 -6.03 -22.73 -0.05
CA ALA A 116 -6.28 -21.30 -0.09
C ALA A 116 -7.52 -20.90 0.73
N PHE A 117 -8.62 -21.67 0.64
CA PHE A 117 -9.80 -21.46 1.48
C PHE A 117 -9.53 -21.72 2.96
N ALA A 118 -8.70 -22.70 3.31
CA ALA A 118 -8.31 -22.93 4.70
C ALA A 118 -7.47 -21.77 5.27
N GLU A 119 -6.58 -21.18 4.46
CA GLU A 119 -5.75 -20.05 4.85
C GLU A 119 -6.56 -18.75 5.02
N MET A 120 -7.62 -18.56 4.23
CA MET A 120 -8.52 -17.39 4.34
C MET A 120 -9.08 -17.19 5.76
N TYR A 121 -9.29 -18.27 6.51
CA TYR A 121 -9.88 -18.24 7.86
C TYR A 121 -8.87 -18.10 9.00
N LYS A 122 -7.57 -18.01 8.71
CA LYS A 122 -6.53 -17.83 9.73
C LYS A 122 -6.42 -16.36 10.13
N ALA A 123 -6.40 -16.06 11.43
CA ALA A 123 -6.25 -14.68 11.93
C ALA A 123 -4.98 -14.46 12.77
N TYR A 124 -4.88 -15.06 13.96
CA TYR A 124 -3.78 -14.81 14.93
C TYR A 124 -3.31 -16.14 15.52
N ASP A 125 -2.03 -16.51 15.37
CA ASP A 125 -1.49 -17.81 15.82
C ASP A 125 -2.41 -19.00 15.50
N ASP A 126 -2.92 -19.05 14.25
CA ASP A 126 -3.88 -20.05 13.74
C ASP A 126 -5.29 -20.05 14.41
N PHE A 127 -5.61 -19.11 15.30
CA PHE A 127 -6.95 -18.97 15.87
C PHE A 127 -7.89 -18.15 14.94
N ASN A 128 -9.13 -18.62 14.81
CA ASN A 128 -10.17 -18.00 13.99
C ASN A 128 -11.32 -17.52 14.88
N PHE A 129 -11.56 -16.22 14.93
CA PHE A 129 -12.63 -15.60 15.72
C PHE A 129 -14.01 -15.68 15.07
N ILE A 130 -14.07 -15.85 13.75
CA ILE A 130 -15.31 -15.77 12.96
C ILE A 130 -16.39 -16.76 13.46
N PRO A 131 -16.08 -18.03 13.77
CA PRO A 131 -17.09 -18.95 14.25
C PRO A 131 -17.80 -18.47 15.53
N TYR A 132 -17.05 -17.91 16.47
CA TYR A 132 -17.57 -17.44 17.75
C TYR A 132 -18.35 -16.14 17.60
N ALA A 133 -17.84 -15.23 16.78
CA ALA A 133 -18.51 -13.99 16.40
C ALA A 133 -19.91 -14.23 15.83
N VAL A 134 -20.05 -15.25 14.98
CA VAL A 134 -21.33 -15.64 14.39
C VAL A 134 -22.33 -16.04 15.47
N VAL A 135 -21.91 -16.81 16.49
CA VAL A 135 -22.79 -17.17 17.61
C VAL A 135 -23.20 -15.94 18.42
N LEU A 136 -22.23 -15.12 18.84
CA LEU A 136 -22.48 -13.92 19.66
C LEU A 136 -23.44 -12.93 18.98
N ASN A 137 -23.29 -12.74 17.67
CA ASN A 137 -24.10 -11.75 16.95
C ASN A 137 -25.44 -12.32 16.48
N ARG A 138 -25.47 -13.55 15.94
CA ARG A 138 -26.68 -14.08 15.30
C ARG A 138 -27.65 -14.73 16.29
N TYR A 139 -27.15 -15.36 17.35
CA TYR A 139 -28.00 -15.97 18.38
C TYR A 139 -28.27 -15.00 19.54
N TYR A 140 -27.23 -14.36 20.07
CA TYR A 140 -27.35 -13.49 21.26
C TYR A 140 -27.59 -12.00 20.94
N ASN A 141 -27.39 -11.56 19.69
CA ASN A 141 -27.56 -10.16 19.27
C ASN A 141 -26.67 -9.16 20.05
N TYR A 142 -25.47 -9.58 20.47
CA TYR A 142 -24.53 -8.72 21.21
C TYR A 142 -23.83 -7.64 20.35
N ASN A 143 -23.92 -7.71 19.02
CA ASN A 143 -23.36 -6.71 18.09
C ASN A 143 -21.85 -6.43 18.29
N VAL A 144 -21.08 -7.48 18.50
CA VAL A 144 -19.62 -7.37 18.63
C VAL A 144 -18.97 -7.30 17.24
N ASP A 145 -18.09 -6.32 17.04
CA ASP A 145 -17.37 -6.16 15.77
C ASP A 145 -16.15 -7.08 15.71
N PHE A 146 -16.28 -8.15 14.93
CA PHE A 146 -15.19 -9.05 14.55
C PHE A 146 -14.87 -8.98 13.06
N SER A 147 -15.35 -7.92 12.38
CA SER A 147 -15.22 -7.81 10.94
C SER A 147 -13.75 -7.71 10.54
N ARG A 148 -13.33 -8.60 9.64
CA ARG A 148 -12.02 -8.55 9.01
C ARG A 148 -12.18 -8.82 7.52
N PRO A 149 -11.47 -8.09 6.65
CA PRO A 149 -11.46 -8.40 5.23
C PRO A 149 -10.92 -9.81 5.02
N LEU A 150 -11.75 -10.69 4.44
CA LEU A 150 -11.29 -11.99 3.98
C LEU A 150 -10.64 -11.81 2.62
N SER A 151 -9.45 -12.39 2.45
CA SER A 151 -8.74 -12.38 1.18
C SER A 151 -8.25 -13.77 0.81
N LEU A 152 -8.32 -14.06 -0.49
CA LEU A 152 -7.82 -15.29 -1.09
C LEU A 152 -6.71 -14.92 -2.07
N LYS A 153 -5.56 -15.60 -1.98
CA LYS A 153 -4.46 -15.45 -2.94
C LYS A 153 -4.45 -16.63 -3.90
N ILE A 154 -4.44 -16.36 -5.19
CA ILE A 154 -4.40 -17.39 -6.24
C ILE A 154 -3.26 -17.04 -7.20
N LYS A 155 -2.41 -18.02 -7.49
CA LYS A 155 -1.29 -17.89 -8.43
C LYS A 155 -1.64 -18.55 -9.77
N PRO A 156 -1.96 -17.75 -10.81
CA PRO A 156 -2.17 -18.26 -12.16
C PRO A 156 -0.86 -18.88 -12.71
N ARG A 157 -0.96 -19.89 -13.57
CA ARG A 157 0.20 -20.54 -14.21
C ARG A 157 1.03 -19.59 -15.07
N ASP A 158 0.38 -18.60 -15.66
CA ASP A 158 0.94 -17.68 -16.65
C ASP A 158 1.18 -16.27 -16.10
N GLY A 159 1.05 -16.07 -14.78
CA GLY A 159 0.98 -14.73 -14.22
C GLY A 159 1.47 -14.60 -12.78
N LYS A 160 1.45 -13.35 -12.32
CA LYS A 160 1.71 -13.01 -10.91
C LYS A 160 0.53 -13.43 -10.03
N GLU A 161 0.83 -13.68 -8.75
CA GLU A 161 -0.19 -13.91 -7.73
C GLU A 161 -1.24 -12.80 -7.74
N ARG A 162 -2.51 -13.20 -7.65
CA ARG A 162 -3.66 -12.31 -7.60
C ARG A 162 -4.31 -12.41 -6.23
N THR A 163 -4.74 -11.27 -5.71
CA THR A 163 -5.49 -11.22 -4.46
C THR A 163 -6.96 -10.93 -4.75
N TYR A 164 -7.83 -11.74 -4.16
CA TYR A 164 -9.28 -11.58 -4.24
C TYR A 164 -9.84 -11.28 -2.86
N ARG A 165 -10.59 -10.19 -2.73
CA ARG A 165 -11.40 -9.94 -1.54
C ARG A 165 -12.64 -10.82 -1.59
N VAL A 166 -12.93 -11.52 -0.49
CA VAL A 166 -14.04 -12.45 -0.36
C VAL A 166 -15.17 -11.79 0.42
N LEU A 167 -16.34 -11.72 -0.20
CA LEU A 167 -17.59 -11.26 0.38
C LEU A 167 -18.44 -12.51 0.68
N ASN A 168 -18.60 -12.81 1.96
CA ASN A 168 -19.42 -13.93 2.42
C ASN A 168 -20.85 -13.46 2.66
N ASN A 169 -21.81 -14.16 2.07
CA ASN A 169 -23.23 -14.01 2.35
C ASN A 169 -23.72 -15.28 3.09
N ALA A 170 -24.07 -15.06 4.36
CA ALA A 170 -24.53 -16.08 5.32
C ALA A 170 -26.06 -16.08 5.50
N ASP A 171 -26.81 -15.56 4.55
CA ASP A 171 -28.27 -15.46 4.60
C ASP A 171 -28.99 -16.82 4.62
N LEU A 172 -28.37 -17.82 3.98
CA LEU A 172 -28.88 -19.19 3.86
C LEU A 172 -28.23 -20.12 4.90
N ILE A 173 -27.73 -19.53 5.99
CA ILE A 173 -27.14 -20.23 7.12
C ILE A 173 -27.99 -19.96 8.36
N ASP A 174 -28.29 -20.99 9.13
CA ASP A 174 -28.88 -20.91 10.46
C ASP A 174 -27.92 -21.46 11.51
N ILE A 175 -28.07 -21.01 12.76
CA ILE A 175 -27.29 -21.53 13.88
C ILE A 175 -28.18 -21.79 15.09
N TYR A 176 -27.89 -22.88 15.80
CA TYR A 176 -28.62 -23.23 17.01
C TYR A 176 -27.74 -24.04 17.98
N PRO A 177 -27.98 -23.92 19.30
CA PRO A 177 -27.19 -24.59 20.32
C PRO A 177 -27.45 -26.10 20.36
N ASN A 178 -26.41 -26.86 20.67
CA ASN A 178 -26.49 -28.28 21.00
C ASN A 178 -26.57 -28.48 22.53
N GLU A 179 -26.73 -29.72 23.00
CA GLU A 179 -26.90 -30.02 24.44
C GLU A 179 -25.75 -29.54 25.33
N ASN A 180 -24.52 -29.49 24.79
CA ASN A 180 -23.32 -29.03 25.47
C ASN A 180 -23.00 -27.53 25.25
N ALA A 181 -23.93 -26.76 24.67
CA ALA A 181 -23.79 -25.31 24.56
C ALA A 181 -23.81 -24.65 25.94
N VAL A 182 -22.88 -23.72 26.15
CA VAL A 182 -22.87 -22.85 27.32
C VAL A 182 -23.64 -21.58 26.98
N GLU A 183 -24.56 -21.19 27.85
CA GLU A 183 -25.28 -19.92 27.74
C GLU A 183 -24.31 -18.76 27.99
N ILE A 184 -24.24 -17.82 27.06
CA ILE A 184 -23.33 -16.68 27.13
C ILE A 184 -24.06 -15.49 27.77
N THR A 185 -23.79 -15.24 29.06
CA THR A 185 -24.29 -14.05 29.78
C THR A 185 -23.46 -12.80 29.48
N GLU A 186 -23.94 -11.63 29.89
CA GLU A 186 -23.19 -10.37 29.78
C GLU A 186 -21.85 -10.42 30.54
N GLU A 187 -21.78 -11.10 31.70
CA GLU A 187 -20.52 -11.26 32.43
C GLU A 187 -19.51 -12.12 31.66
N ILE A 188 -19.98 -13.21 31.05
CA ILE A 188 -19.15 -14.08 30.21
C ILE A 188 -18.66 -13.32 28.97
N LEU A 189 -19.55 -12.55 28.34
CA LEU A 189 -19.19 -11.69 27.22
C LEU A 189 -18.08 -10.71 27.61
N ALA A 190 -18.20 -10.05 28.77
CA ALA A 190 -17.19 -9.11 29.26
C ALA A 190 -15.83 -9.80 29.48
N GLU A 191 -15.80 -11.03 30.01
CA GLU A 191 -14.57 -11.82 30.17
C GLU A 191 -13.95 -12.15 28.80
N ILE A 192 -14.75 -12.58 27.83
CA ILE A 192 -14.29 -12.89 26.47
C ILE A 192 -13.70 -11.64 25.80
N LEU A 193 -14.39 -10.50 25.87
CA LEU A 193 -13.93 -9.25 25.24
C LEU A 193 -12.67 -8.70 25.90
N ALA A 194 -12.52 -8.85 27.21
CA ALA A 194 -11.32 -8.43 27.94
C ALA A 194 -10.10 -9.32 27.64
N ASN A 195 -10.30 -10.55 27.16
CA ASN A 195 -9.25 -11.53 26.91
C ASN A 195 -9.33 -12.09 25.48
N ALA A 196 -9.67 -11.24 24.50
CA ALA A 196 -9.95 -11.68 23.14
C ALA A 196 -8.77 -12.42 22.49
N GLU A 197 -7.53 -12.09 22.86
CA GLU A 197 -6.31 -12.71 22.36
C GLU A 197 -6.00 -14.11 22.92
N ASP A 198 -6.73 -14.59 23.95
CA ASP A 198 -6.50 -15.91 24.55
C ASP A 198 -7.51 -16.96 24.04
N PRO A 199 -7.09 -17.89 23.14
CA PRO A 199 -7.96 -18.95 22.62
C PRO A 199 -8.55 -19.86 23.70
N ALA A 200 -7.93 -19.98 24.87
CA ALA A 200 -8.41 -20.83 25.95
C ALA A 200 -9.72 -20.28 26.55
N VAL A 201 -9.86 -18.96 26.66
CA VAL A 201 -11.09 -18.31 27.14
C VAL A 201 -12.26 -18.60 26.21
N TRP A 202 -12.04 -18.51 24.90
CA TRP A 202 -13.05 -18.87 23.91
C TRP A 202 -13.46 -20.34 23.99
N LYS A 203 -12.50 -21.26 24.05
CA LYS A 203 -12.77 -22.70 24.11
C LYS A 203 -13.47 -23.14 25.40
N LYS A 204 -13.31 -22.38 26.49
CA LYS A 204 -14.03 -22.58 27.76
C LYS A 204 -15.54 -22.34 27.62
N TYR A 205 -15.94 -21.28 26.92
CA TYR A 205 -17.34 -20.87 26.76
C TYR A 205 -17.99 -21.37 25.47
N PHE A 206 -17.19 -21.81 24.51
CA PHE A 206 -17.64 -22.42 23.27
C PHE A 206 -16.99 -23.79 23.10
N PRO A 207 -17.48 -24.81 23.83
CA PRO A 207 -16.96 -26.16 23.72
C PRO A 207 -17.01 -26.67 22.27
N LYS A 208 -16.14 -27.62 21.94
CA LYS A 208 -16.18 -28.27 20.63
C LYS A 208 -17.56 -28.88 20.38
N ASP A 209 -18.05 -28.72 19.15
CA ASP A 209 -19.31 -29.28 18.68
C ASP A 209 -20.55 -28.84 19.51
N SER A 210 -20.45 -27.70 20.21
CA SER A 210 -21.52 -27.15 21.03
C SER A 210 -22.60 -26.40 20.26
N TRP A 211 -22.34 -26.08 19.00
CA TRP A 211 -23.30 -25.41 18.12
C TRP A 211 -23.45 -26.17 16.82
N THR A 212 -24.63 -26.14 16.22
CA THR A 212 -24.83 -26.59 14.84
C THR A 212 -24.92 -25.37 13.92
N VAL A 213 -24.24 -25.44 12.78
CA VAL A 213 -24.38 -24.49 11.68
C VAL A 213 -25.02 -25.22 10.50
N GLU A 214 -26.23 -24.81 10.14
CA GLU A 214 -27.06 -25.45 9.14
C GLU A 214 -27.17 -24.57 7.89
N GLY A 215 -26.90 -25.10 6.70
CA GLY A 215 -27.13 -24.39 5.45
C GLY A 215 -25.93 -24.40 4.49
N PHE A 216 -25.80 -23.33 3.70
CA PHE A 216 -24.64 -23.08 2.84
C PHE A 216 -24.39 -21.59 2.70
N GLY A 217 -23.11 -21.22 2.56
CA GLY A 217 -22.68 -19.84 2.33
C GLY A 217 -22.48 -19.54 0.85
N LEU A 218 -22.75 -18.30 0.46
CA LEU A 218 -22.40 -17.79 -0.87
C LEU A 218 -21.19 -16.86 -0.75
N TYR A 219 -20.18 -17.10 -1.57
CA TYR A 219 -18.93 -16.36 -1.56
C TYR A 219 -18.80 -15.64 -2.89
N ASN A 220 -18.78 -14.32 -2.89
CA ASN A 220 -18.42 -13.50 -4.05
C ASN A 220 -16.98 -13.03 -3.89
N LEU A 221 -16.20 -13.09 -4.95
CA LEU A 221 -14.80 -12.70 -4.96
C LEU A 221 -14.61 -11.50 -5.89
N VAL A 222 -13.86 -10.51 -5.42
CA VAL A 222 -13.49 -9.31 -6.19
C VAL A 222 -11.98 -9.28 -6.31
N ASP A 223 -11.45 -9.20 -7.52
CA ASP A 223 -10.01 -9.04 -7.75
C ASP A 223 -9.57 -7.66 -7.21
N THR A 224 -8.79 -7.66 -6.13
CA THR A 224 -8.23 -6.47 -5.49
C THR A 224 -6.71 -6.44 -5.62
N THR A 225 -6.15 -7.13 -6.62
CA THR A 225 -4.70 -7.22 -6.83
C THR A 225 -4.07 -5.84 -6.99
N LEU A 226 -4.70 -4.96 -7.77
CA LEU A 226 -4.20 -3.61 -7.98
C LEU A 226 -4.25 -2.77 -6.69
N ASP A 227 -5.31 -2.90 -5.90
CA ASP A 227 -5.42 -2.17 -4.63
C ASP A 227 -4.32 -2.61 -3.66
N ASN A 228 -4.07 -3.92 -3.56
CA ASN A 228 -2.98 -4.45 -2.72
C ASN A 228 -1.60 -3.99 -3.20
N GLN A 229 -1.34 -4.00 -4.51
CA GLN A 229 -0.08 -3.48 -5.07
C GLN A 229 0.13 -2.00 -4.75
N ILE A 230 -0.94 -1.21 -4.74
CA ILE A 230 -0.88 0.21 -4.36
C ILE A 230 -0.57 0.36 -2.87
N GLU A 231 -1.13 -0.49 -2.00
CA GLU A 231 -0.82 -0.45 -0.56
C GLU A 231 0.61 -0.91 -0.25
N GLU A 232 1.10 -1.96 -0.93
CA GLU A 232 2.50 -2.39 -0.84
C GLU A 232 3.47 -1.29 -1.29
N PHE A 233 3.17 -0.63 -2.42
CA PHE A 233 3.93 0.53 -2.89
C PHE A 233 4.01 1.64 -1.85
N LYS A 234 2.87 2.02 -1.25
CA LYS A 234 2.85 3.04 -0.20
C LYS A 234 3.67 2.62 1.01
N ALA A 235 3.60 1.36 1.42
CA ALA A 235 4.36 0.84 2.55
C ALA A 235 5.87 0.97 2.28
N HIS A 236 6.35 0.54 1.12
CA HIS A 236 7.77 0.66 0.75
C HIS A 236 8.24 2.12 0.66
N LEU A 237 7.38 3.06 0.24
CA LEU A 237 7.71 4.50 0.24
C LEU A 237 7.79 5.11 1.65
N ILE A 238 7.30 4.45 2.69
CA ILE A 238 7.40 4.92 4.08
C ILE A 238 8.60 4.30 4.81
N GLU A 239 9.14 3.19 4.30
CA GLU A 239 10.32 2.55 4.88
C GLU A 239 11.55 3.47 4.81
N PRO A 240 12.48 3.36 5.79
CA PRO A 240 13.78 4.04 5.72
C PRO A 240 14.51 3.69 4.42
N ASN A 241 15.20 4.67 3.85
CA ASN A 241 15.95 4.45 2.62
C ASN A 241 17.13 3.49 2.86
N THR A 242 17.17 2.45 2.05
CA THR A 242 18.24 1.45 1.99
C THR A 242 18.71 1.35 0.54
N PHE A 243 19.87 0.75 0.31
CA PHE A 243 20.41 0.51 -1.03
C PHE A 243 19.46 -0.30 -1.95
N GLU A 244 18.53 -1.06 -1.37
CA GLU A 244 17.54 -1.87 -2.12
C GLU A 244 16.19 -1.16 -2.32
N SER A 245 16.00 0.03 -1.75
CA SER A 245 14.70 0.73 -1.75
C SER A 245 14.24 1.09 -3.16
N PHE A 246 15.17 1.48 -4.06
CA PHE A 246 14.82 1.81 -5.44
C PHE A 246 14.30 0.59 -6.22
N GLU A 247 14.98 -0.55 -6.15
CA GLU A 247 14.52 -1.80 -6.79
C GLU A 247 13.14 -2.25 -6.30
N LYS A 248 12.84 -2.11 -4.99
CA LYS A 248 11.48 -2.36 -4.47
C LYS A 248 10.45 -1.47 -5.15
N ILE A 249 10.70 -0.16 -5.20
CA ILE A 249 9.83 0.83 -5.85
C ILE A 249 9.63 0.51 -7.33
N VAL A 250 10.69 0.13 -8.05
CA VAL A 250 10.60 -0.28 -9.47
C VAL A 250 9.69 -1.51 -9.61
N ASN A 251 9.85 -2.51 -8.75
CA ASN A 251 9.05 -3.73 -8.78
C ASN A 251 7.56 -3.48 -8.46
N ASP A 252 7.28 -2.54 -7.58
CA ASP A 252 5.93 -2.11 -7.27
C ASP A 252 5.29 -1.37 -8.46
N ILE A 253 6.02 -0.45 -9.10
CA ILE A 253 5.53 0.24 -10.32
C ILE A 253 5.27 -0.79 -11.43
N ARG A 254 6.16 -1.77 -11.63
CA ARG A 254 5.93 -2.92 -12.54
C ARG A 254 4.65 -3.68 -12.19
N GLY A 255 4.37 -3.84 -10.89
CA GLY A 255 3.12 -4.41 -10.37
C GLY A 255 1.89 -3.59 -10.78
N VAL A 256 1.85 -2.31 -10.41
CA VAL A 256 0.74 -1.38 -10.67
C VAL A 256 0.40 -1.30 -12.16
N PHE A 257 1.42 -1.23 -13.02
CA PHE A 257 1.23 -1.21 -14.48
C PHE A 257 0.95 -2.59 -15.08
N ASN A 258 1.29 -3.67 -14.36
CA ASN A 258 1.34 -5.04 -14.85
C ASN A 258 2.22 -5.19 -16.10
N ILE A 259 3.43 -4.61 -16.05
CA ILE A 259 4.44 -4.64 -17.11
C ILE A 259 5.76 -5.11 -16.48
N PRO A 260 6.18 -6.37 -16.68
CA PRO A 260 7.38 -6.92 -16.03
C PRO A 260 8.67 -6.19 -16.39
N ASP A 261 8.85 -5.82 -17.66
CA ASP A 261 10.10 -5.25 -18.18
C ASP A 261 10.11 -3.71 -18.17
N LEU A 262 9.20 -3.10 -17.39
CA LEU A 262 9.11 -1.65 -17.24
C LEU A 262 10.36 -1.13 -16.54
N ARG A 263 10.87 0.00 -17.05
CA ARG A 263 12.05 0.69 -16.53
C ARG A 263 11.62 1.96 -15.82
N VAL A 264 12.31 2.30 -14.75
CA VAL A 264 12.09 3.50 -13.97
C VAL A 264 13.43 4.22 -13.86
N GLY A 265 13.43 5.52 -14.12
CA GLY A 265 14.59 6.39 -14.04
C GLY A 265 14.23 7.70 -13.37
N VAL A 266 15.23 8.45 -12.93
CA VAL A 266 15.02 9.78 -12.37
C VAL A 266 16.15 10.71 -12.81
N TYR A 267 15.82 11.97 -13.04
CA TYR A 267 16.81 13.03 -13.13
C TYR A 267 16.40 14.21 -12.25
N GLN A 268 17.39 15.03 -11.95
CA GLN A 268 17.28 16.19 -11.07
C GLN A 268 17.32 17.46 -11.89
N LEU A 269 16.72 18.51 -11.34
CA LEU A 269 16.85 19.85 -11.85
C LEU A 269 17.66 20.68 -10.86
N ASP A 270 18.72 21.30 -11.36
CA ASP A 270 19.47 22.34 -10.67
C ASP A 270 19.47 23.61 -11.52
N GLY A 271 18.54 24.51 -11.21
CA GLY A 271 18.26 25.68 -12.04
C GLY A 271 17.86 25.29 -13.47
N ASN A 272 18.72 25.63 -14.45
CA ASN A 272 18.50 25.29 -15.86
C ASN A 272 19.19 23.99 -16.31
N SER A 273 19.88 23.30 -15.40
CA SER A 273 20.67 22.11 -15.71
C SER A 273 19.91 20.84 -15.32
N LEU A 274 19.97 19.83 -16.18
CA LEU A 274 19.42 18.50 -15.90
C LEU A 274 20.55 17.55 -15.53
N LEU A 275 20.50 17.03 -14.31
CA LEU A 275 21.55 16.20 -13.73
C LEU A 275 21.03 14.77 -13.48
N PRO A 276 21.89 13.74 -13.55
CA PRO A 276 21.51 12.38 -13.13
C PRO A 276 20.96 12.35 -11.69
N GLY A 277 20.10 11.37 -11.40
CA GLY A 277 19.63 11.12 -10.03
C GLY A 277 20.76 10.82 -9.03
N TYR A 278 20.47 10.94 -7.74
CA TYR A 278 21.44 10.63 -6.66
C TYR A 278 21.81 9.14 -6.61
N ASP A 279 20.89 8.28 -7.05
CA ASP A 279 21.05 6.82 -7.06
C ASP A 279 21.48 6.34 -8.46
N GLU A 280 22.63 5.66 -8.54
CA GLU A 280 23.13 5.08 -9.79
C GLU A 280 22.20 4.00 -10.37
N GLN A 281 21.36 3.37 -9.54
CA GLN A 281 20.35 2.42 -10.02
C GLN A 281 19.21 3.13 -10.77
N ALA A 282 18.99 4.42 -10.48
CA ALA A 282 17.90 5.22 -11.02
C ALA A 282 18.29 5.97 -12.31
N LYS A 283 19.00 5.29 -13.22
CA LYS A 283 19.50 5.89 -14.48
C LYS A 283 18.37 6.51 -15.31
N SER A 284 18.57 7.75 -15.75
CA SER A 284 17.67 8.39 -16.69
C SER A 284 17.72 7.73 -18.07
N MET A 285 16.57 7.72 -18.72
CA MET A 285 16.32 7.26 -20.08
C MET A 285 16.23 8.43 -21.08
N THR A 286 16.15 9.68 -20.60
CA THR A 286 15.91 10.85 -21.45
C THR A 286 17.04 11.87 -21.48
N ILE A 287 17.95 11.87 -20.50
CA ILE A 287 19.17 12.68 -20.51
C ILE A 287 20.41 11.80 -20.69
N ASP A 288 21.53 12.42 -21.06
CA ASP A 288 22.82 11.75 -21.19
C ASP A 288 23.53 11.59 -19.84
N GLU A 289 24.33 10.53 -19.68
CA GLU A 289 25.11 10.31 -18.45
C GLU A 289 26.15 11.41 -18.20
N MET A 290 26.47 12.23 -19.21
CA MET A 290 27.45 13.32 -19.11
C MET A 290 26.88 14.62 -18.52
N GLY A 291 25.56 14.71 -18.26
CA GLY A 291 24.95 15.82 -17.51
C GLY A 291 25.09 17.21 -18.17
N GLN A 292 25.19 17.28 -19.50
CA GLN A 292 25.34 18.55 -20.23
C GLN A 292 24.01 19.09 -20.79
N THR A 293 22.89 18.46 -20.45
CA THR A 293 21.58 18.83 -20.99
C THR A 293 20.96 19.95 -20.16
N THR A 294 20.53 21.02 -20.82
CA THR A 294 19.81 22.15 -20.19
C THR A 294 18.31 22.05 -20.47
N CYS A 295 17.46 22.63 -19.63
CA CYS A 295 16.00 22.62 -19.83
C CYS A 295 15.62 23.15 -21.23
N ASP A 296 16.30 24.20 -21.71
CA ASP A 296 16.06 24.85 -23.01
C ASP A 296 16.32 23.96 -24.23
N THR A 297 17.17 22.93 -24.10
CA THR A 297 17.59 22.05 -25.21
C THR A 297 17.10 20.62 -25.05
N TYR A 298 16.37 20.34 -23.98
CA TYR A 298 15.88 19.01 -23.60
C TYR A 298 14.83 18.44 -24.57
N ALA A 299 13.75 19.18 -24.82
CA ALA A 299 12.60 18.69 -25.57
C ALA A 299 11.98 19.78 -26.45
N CYS A 300 10.85 19.50 -27.10
CA CYS A 300 10.10 20.55 -27.80
C CYS A 300 9.36 21.47 -26.82
N ASP A 301 8.97 22.66 -27.31
CA ASP A 301 8.28 23.70 -26.53
C ASP A 301 7.10 23.15 -25.71
N TYR A 302 6.29 22.25 -26.28
CA TYR A 302 5.16 21.64 -25.58
C TYR A 302 5.59 20.83 -24.35
N ILE A 303 6.63 20.00 -24.47
CA ILE A 303 7.10 19.18 -23.34
C ILE A 303 7.77 20.06 -22.29
N GLN A 304 8.53 21.07 -22.72
CA GLN A 304 9.15 22.04 -21.82
C GLN A 304 8.09 22.80 -21.02
N GLU A 305 7.08 23.35 -21.69
CA GLU A 305 5.98 24.07 -21.04
C GLU A 305 5.24 23.17 -20.04
N MET A 306 4.97 21.91 -20.42
CA MET A 306 4.24 20.99 -19.55
C MET A 306 5.07 20.58 -18.33
N LEU A 307 6.33 20.17 -18.51
CA LEU A 307 7.15 19.67 -17.40
C LEU A 307 7.69 20.79 -16.52
N PHE A 308 8.26 21.84 -17.11
CA PHE A 308 9.06 22.83 -16.38
C PHE A 308 8.23 24.06 -15.96
N ASP A 309 7.27 24.51 -16.78
CA ASP A 309 6.44 25.67 -16.42
C ASP A 309 5.18 25.25 -15.64
N LYS A 310 4.41 24.32 -16.22
CA LYS A 310 3.13 23.88 -15.66
C LYS A 310 3.25 22.79 -14.61
N HIS A 311 4.38 22.09 -14.57
CA HIS A 311 4.61 20.96 -13.66
C HIS A 311 3.54 19.87 -13.80
N GLU A 312 3.16 19.58 -15.05
CA GLU A 312 2.19 18.56 -15.43
C GLU A 312 2.89 17.36 -16.07
N GLN A 313 2.38 16.16 -15.80
CA GLN A 313 2.93 14.93 -16.38
C GLN A 313 2.83 14.92 -17.91
N VAL A 314 3.86 14.39 -18.58
CA VAL A 314 3.90 14.20 -20.03
C VAL A 314 3.87 12.71 -20.35
N ILE A 315 3.03 12.33 -21.32
CA ILE A 315 2.83 10.93 -21.70
C ILE A 315 3.05 10.79 -23.20
N LEU A 316 4.07 10.01 -23.57
CA LEU A 316 4.36 9.69 -24.95
C LEU A 316 4.10 8.21 -25.19
N SER A 317 2.95 7.90 -25.82
CA SER A 317 2.60 6.51 -26.13
C SER A 317 3.36 5.94 -27.34
N ASP A 318 3.98 6.79 -28.15
CA ASP A 318 4.83 6.40 -29.28
C ASP A 318 5.94 7.45 -29.43
N THR A 319 7.15 7.08 -29.02
CA THR A 319 8.32 7.97 -29.03
C THR A 319 8.85 8.19 -30.46
N GLU A 320 8.66 7.26 -31.39
CA GLU A 320 9.03 7.42 -32.80
C GLU A 320 8.15 8.50 -33.45
N SER A 321 6.83 8.41 -33.23
CA SER A 321 5.87 9.44 -33.68
C SER A 321 6.16 10.81 -33.06
N TYR A 322 6.70 10.86 -31.84
CA TYR A 322 7.15 12.11 -31.23
C TYR A 322 8.37 12.68 -31.96
N GLN A 323 9.41 11.87 -32.18
CA GLN A 323 10.63 12.28 -32.88
C GLN A 323 10.34 12.85 -34.28
N GLU A 324 9.47 12.20 -35.05
CA GLU A 324 9.09 12.67 -36.39
C GLU A 324 8.41 14.05 -36.34
N ARG A 325 7.53 14.27 -35.36
CA ARG A 325 6.77 15.52 -35.23
C ARG A 325 7.59 16.67 -34.65
N SER A 326 8.54 16.37 -33.75
CA SER A 326 9.42 17.38 -33.17
C SER A 326 10.58 17.76 -34.08
N GLY A 327 10.85 16.98 -35.13
CA GLY A 327 12.05 17.13 -35.95
C GLY A 327 13.32 16.59 -35.28
N GLY A 328 13.18 15.87 -34.17
CA GLY A 328 14.27 15.39 -33.33
C GLY A 328 14.79 16.42 -32.34
N ASN A 329 15.19 15.94 -31.16
CA ASN A 329 15.82 16.67 -30.05
C ASN A 329 16.57 15.70 -29.13
N SER A 330 17.31 16.24 -28.16
CA SER A 330 18.14 15.46 -27.22
C SER A 330 17.34 14.35 -26.52
N MET A 331 16.17 14.68 -25.95
CA MET A 331 15.26 13.70 -25.34
C MET A 331 14.87 12.58 -26.30
N SER A 332 14.43 12.90 -27.52
CA SER A 332 14.02 11.89 -28.51
C SER A 332 15.19 10.99 -28.93
N SER A 333 16.40 11.54 -29.07
CA SER A 333 17.60 10.78 -29.42
C SER A 333 17.99 9.80 -28.30
N ASN A 334 17.94 10.25 -27.04
CA ASN A 334 18.21 9.40 -25.88
C ASN A 334 17.16 8.28 -25.74
N LEU A 335 15.87 8.59 -25.96
CA LEU A 335 14.81 7.59 -25.94
C LEU A 335 15.04 6.48 -26.98
N MET A 336 15.44 6.86 -28.21
CA MET A 336 15.76 5.89 -29.26
C MET A 336 16.99 5.05 -28.92
N ALA A 337 18.05 5.67 -28.43
CA ALA A 337 19.28 4.98 -28.04
C ALA A 337 19.03 3.95 -26.92
N ASN A 338 18.15 4.29 -25.98
CA ASN A 338 17.75 3.40 -24.88
C ASN A 338 16.67 2.38 -25.26
N GLY A 339 16.14 2.43 -26.50
CA GLY A 339 15.11 1.52 -26.99
C GLY A 339 13.74 1.73 -26.36
N ILE A 340 13.45 2.93 -25.84
CA ILE A 340 12.17 3.27 -25.20
C ILE A 340 11.16 3.70 -26.24
N LYS A 341 10.02 2.99 -26.31
CA LYS A 341 8.97 3.20 -27.31
C LYS A 341 7.70 3.86 -26.75
N SER A 342 7.52 3.82 -25.43
CA SER A 342 6.54 4.65 -24.73
C SER A 342 7.07 5.06 -23.35
N ILE A 343 6.71 6.26 -22.89
CA ILE A 343 7.23 6.84 -21.63
C ILE A 343 6.20 7.75 -20.95
N ILE A 344 6.24 7.79 -19.61
CA ILE A 344 5.56 8.77 -18.76
C ILE A 344 6.65 9.55 -18.02
N LEU A 345 6.56 10.87 -18.04
CA LEU A 345 7.42 11.80 -17.32
C LEU A 345 6.59 12.53 -16.27
N ILE A 346 7.01 12.49 -15.02
CA ILE A 346 6.27 13.04 -13.89
C ILE A 346 7.16 14.06 -13.17
N PRO A 347 6.82 15.35 -13.23
CA PRO A 347 7.52 16.36 -12.45
C PRO A 347 7.17 16.22 -10.97
N ILE A 348 8.20 16.17 -10.12
CA ILE A 348 8.10 16.02 -8.67
C ILE A 348 8.62 17.29 -8.01
N LYS A 349 7.73 17.95 -7.26
CA LYS A 349 8.06 19.15 -6.51
C LYS A 349 8.55 18.81 -5.12
N VAL A 350 9.51 19.58 -4.64
CA VAL A 350 9.98 19.61 -3.25
C VAL A 350 10.02 21.07 -2.83
N GLU A 351 9.38 21.43 -1.72
CA GLU A 351 9.30 22.82 -1.23
C GLU A 351 8.78 23.81 -2.29
N ASP A 352 7.77 23.41 -3.07
CA ASP A 352 7.17 24.15 -4.20
C ASP A 352 8.06 24.35 -5.45
N GLU A 353 9.30 23.89 -5.44
CA GLU A 353 10.21 23.91 -6.59
C GLU A 353 10.30 22.54 -7.28
N LEU A 354 10.47 22.53 -8.62
CA LEU A 354 10.67 21.29 -9.37
C LEU A 354 12.07 20.74 -9.10
N ALA A 355 12.15 19.66 -8.32
CA ALA A 355 13.42 19.07 -7.95
C ALA A 355 13.78 17.86 -8.82
N PHE A 356 12.78 17.06 -9.20
CA PHE A 356 13.01 15.80 -9.94
C PHE A 356 12.00 15.61 -11.06
N VAL A 357 12.38 14.82 -12.07
CA VAL A 357 11.44 14.20 -12.99
C VAL A 357 11.59 12.69 -12.91
N LEU A 358 10.52 12.03 -12.49
CA LEU A 358 10.42 10.57 -12.51
C LEU A 358 10.04 10.12 -13.91
N GLU A 359 10.76 9.12 -14.40
CA GLU A 359 10.59 8.57 -15.73
C GLU A 359 10.13 7.12 -15.64
N ILE A 360 9.07 6.77 -16.36
CA ILE A 360 8.57 5.40 -16.45
C ILE A 360 8.53 5.02 -17.92
N GLY A 361 9.37 4.08 -18.34
CA GLY A 361 9.61 3.72 -19.74
C GLY A 361 9.26 2.26 -20.06
N SER A 362 8.82 2.03 -21.30
CA SER A 362 8.61 0.70 -21.88
C SER A 362 9.21 0.63 -23.28
N ASP A 363 9.75 -0.55 -23.63
CA ASP A 363 10.30 -0.89 -24.95
C ASP A 363 9.22 -1.20 -26.01
N GLN A 364 7.93 -1.09 -25.64
CA GLN A 364 6.80 -1.35 -26.50
C GLN A 364 5.96 -0.08 -26.73
N LYS A 365 5.50 0.10 -27.97
CA LYS A 365 4.58 1.18 -28.33
C LYS A 365 3.23 1.00 -27.64
N HIS A 366 2.64 2.12 -27.23
CA HIS A 366 1.32 2.25 -26.58
C HIS A 366 1.15 1.51 -25.25
N LYS A 367 2.18 0.84 -24.75
CA LYS A 367 2.14 0.17 -23.44
C LYS A 367 1.99 1.16 -22.31
N LEU A 368 2.57 2.35 -22.42
CA LEU A 368 2.27 3.48 -21.57
C LEU A 368 1.42 4.49 -22.36
N ASN A 369 0.31 4.93 -21.77
CA ASN A 369 -0.65 5.81 -22.41
C ASN A 369 -1.48 6.58 -21.38
N ALA A 370 -2.25 7.57 -21.86
CA ALA A 370 -3.04 8.44 -20.98
C ALA A 370 -4.03 7.69 -20.08
N ILE A 371 -4.54 6.52 -20.49
CA ILE A 371 -5.52 5.76 -19.70
C ILE A 371 -4.84 5.07 -18.51
N ASN A 372 -3.71 4.38 -18.74
CA ASN A 372 -3.04 3.68 -17.65
C ASN A 372 -2.19 4.60 -16.75
N ALA A 373 -1.79 5.77 -17.24
CA ALA A 373 -1.17 6.80 -16.41
C ALA A 373 -2.09 7.29 -15.29
N LEU A 374 -3.42 7.22 -15.45
CA LEU A 374 -4.37 7.58 -14.38
C LEU A 374 -4.18 6.74 -13.10
N LYS A 375 -3.57 5.56 -13.20
CA LYS A 375 -3.20 4.73 -12.03
C LYS A 375 -2.24 5.48 -11.09
N LEU A 376 -1.39 6.35 -11.63
CA LEU A 376 -0.38 7.10 -10.88
C LEU A 376 -0.95 8.29 -10.12
N ASN A 377 -2.11 8.83 -10.52
CA ASN A 377 -2.67 10.02 -9.86
C ASN A 377 -2.87 9.83 -8.35
N LYS A 378 -3.16 8.59 -7.92
CA LYS A 378 -3.29 8.25 -6.49
C LYS A 378 -1.94 8.04 -5.78
N LEU A 379 -0.85 7.89 -6.55
CA LEU A 379 0.48 7.58 -6.07
C LEU A 379 1.39 8.81 -6.00
N ILE A 380 1.16 9.82 -6.85
CA ILE A 380 1.97 11.04 -6.93
C ILE A 380 2.23 11.70 -5.56
N PRO A 381 1.22 11.88 -4.66
CA PRO A 381 1.48 12.52 -3.37
C PRO A 381 2.47 11.73 -2.50
N TYR A 382 2.43 10.40 -2.58
CA TYR A 382 3.35 9.53 -1.84
C TYR A 382 4.76 9.57 -2.44
N ILE A 383 4.86 9.62 -3.78
CA ILE A 383 6.14 9.79 -4.49
C ILE A 383 6.76 11.15 -4.16
N GLN A 384 5.97 12.22 -4.09
CA GLN A 384 6.42 13.55 -3.68
C GLN A 384 6.99 13.53 -2.25
N SER A 385 6.23 13.02 -1.29
CA SER A 385 6.69 12.91 0.10
C SER A 385 7.94 12.02 0.25
N TYR A 386 8.06 10.97 -0.56
CA TYR A 386 9.26 10.14 -0.62
C TYR A 386 10.46 10.94 -1.16
N ALA A 387 10.29 11.66 -2.26
CA ALA A 387 11.34 12.45 -2.88
C ALA A 387 11.84 13.59 -1.98
N GLU A 388 10.93 14.28 -1.28
CA GLU A 388 11.28 15.29 -0.26
C GLU A 388 12.21 14.67 0.80
N ARG A 389 11.82 13.52 1.36
CA ARG A 389 12.62 12.84 2.38
C ARG A 389 13.98 12.38 1.84
N VAL A 390 14.04 11.84 0.62
CA VAL A 390 15.30 11.42 -0.01
C VAL A 390 16.24 12.63 -0.19
N LYS A 391 15.70 13.77 -0.61
CA LYS A 391 16.47 15.02 -0.76
C LYS A 391 17.03 15.48 0.59
N ASP A 392 16.18 15.57 1.61
CA ASP A 392 16.59 15.98 2.96
C ASP A 392 17.66 15.05 3.54
N GLU A 393 17.51 13.74 3.38
CA GLU A 393 18.49 12.75 3.84
C GLU A 393 19.83 12.92 3.11
N PHE A 394 19.80 13.14 1.80
CA PHE A 394 20.99 13.41 1.00
C PHE A 394 21.71 14.68 1.45
N GLU A 395 21.00 15.81 1.58
CA GLU A 395 21.58 17.08 2.03
C GLU A 395 22.18 16.99 3.44
N ASN A 396 21.53 16.25 4.34
CA ASN A 396 22.05 15.98 5.68
C ASN A 396 23.32 15.13 5.64
N GLN A 397 23.40 14.12 4.76
CA GLN A 397 24.60 13.30 4.59
C GLN A 397 25.77 14.11 4.03
N ILE A 398 25.54 14.93 3.00
CA ILE A 398 26.55 15.83 2.43
C ILE A 398 27.04 16.81 3.50
N SER A 399 26.13 17.43 4.25
CA SER A 399 26.47 18.33 5.36
C SER A 399 27.30 17.63 6.43
N ALA A 400 26.98 16.38 6.78
CA ALA A 400 27.74 15.61 7.76
C ALA A 400 29.15 15.24 7.29
N ILE A 401 29.31 14.88 6.00
CA ILE A 401 30.63 14.65 5.38
C ILE A 401 31.47 15.92 5.48
N ILE A 402 30.90 17.06 5.08
CA ILE A 402 31.56 18.36 5.14
C ILE A 402 31.98 18.70 6.58
N GLN A 403 31.09 18.53 7.57
CA GLN A 403 31.42 18.81 8.98
C GLN A 403 32.47 17.87 9.57
N ARG A 404 32.59 16.65 9.04
CA ARG A 404 33.61 15.68 9.48
C ARG A 404 34.99 16.02 8.91
N GLU A 405 35.05 16.40 7.64
CA GLU A 405 36.30 16.69 6.94
C GLU A 405 36.74 18.16 7.09
N CYS A 406 35.81 19.08 7.37
CA CYS A 406 36.04 20.53 7.45
C CYS A 406 35.53 21.14 8.77
N THR A 407 36.15 22.21 9.25
CA THR A 407 35.81 22.84 10.55
C THR A 407 34.77 23.95 10.46
N SER A 408 34.90 24.85 9.49
CA SER A 408 33.98 25.98 9.27
C SER A 408 34.15 26.49 7.84
N ILE A 409 33.06 26.54 7.09
CA ILE A 409 33.05 26.97 5.70
C ILE A 409 32.19 28.23 5.58
N HIS A 410 32.70 29.21 4.84
CA HIS A 410 31.95 30.42 4.55
C HIS A 410 30.91 30.14 3.46
N PRO A 411 29.65 30.60 3.58
CA PRO A 411 28.58 30.26 2.62
C PRO A 411 28.93 30.52 1.15
N ALA A 412 29.70 31.57 0.86
CA ALA A 412 30.11 31.93 -0.50
C ALA A 412 30.95 30.87 -1.26
N VAL A 413 31.60 29.94 -0.54
CA VAL A 413 32.41 28.87 -1.14
C VAL A 413 31.83 27.48 -0.88
N GLN A 414 30.69 27.39 -0.16
CA GLN A 414 30.10 26.14 0.29
C GLN A 414 29.81 25.16 -0.86
N TRP A 415 29.32 25.67 -1.99
CA TRP A 415 29.02 24.89 -3.20
C TRP A 415 30.19 24.02 -3.69
N ARG A 416 31.45 24.49 -3.62
CA ARG A 416 32.62 23.67 -4.01
C ARG A 416 32.88 22.52 -3.05
N PHE A 417 32.61 22.72 -1.77
CA PHE A 417 32.75 21.67 -0.76
C PHE A 417 31.60 20.65 -0.87
N GLU A 418 30.40 21.10 -1.26
CA GLU A 418 29.28 20.23 -1.59
C GLU A 418 29.61 19.36 -2.81
N GLU A 419 30.15 19.93 -3.90
CA GLU A 419 30.59 19.17 -5.07
C GLU A 419 31.59 18.06 -4.71
N GLU A 420 32.63 18.37 -3.93
CA GLU A 420 33.61 17.35 -3.49
C GLU A 420 32.99 16.32 -2.53
N ALA A 421 32.09 16.75 -1.64
CA ALA A 421 31.39 15.83 -0.74
C ALA A 421 30.48 14.87 -1.50
N ILE A 422 29.82 15.33 -2.57
CA ILE A 422 29.00 14.50 -3.45
C ILE A 422 29.87 13.46 -4.16
N GLN A 423 31.01 13.87 -4.74
CA GLN A 423 31.95 12.93 -5.37
C GLN A 423 32.48 11.89 -4.37
N TYR A 424 32.88 12.34 -3.19
CA TYR A 424 33.33 11.47 -2.10
C TYR A 424 32.25 10.45 -1.70
N PHE A 425 31.00 10.91 -1.56
CA PHE A 425 29.87 10.06 -1.23
C PHE A 425 29.61 8.99 -2.30
N GLN A 426 29.64 9.37 -3.58
CA GLN A 426 29.47 8.46 -4.72
C GLN A 426 30.54 7.37 -4.75
N HIS A 427 31.83 7.72 -4.64
CA HIS A 427 32.92 6.74 -4.60
C HIS A 427 32.79 5.79 -3.39
N THR A 428 32.36 6.31 -2.24
CA THR A 428 32.16 5.50 -1.03
C THR A 428 31.05 4.46 -1.22
N GLN A 429 29.95 4.82 -1.88
CA GLN A 429 28.83 3.92 -2.18
C GLN A 429 29.24 2.78 -3.15
N GLN A 430 30.18 3.05 -4.06
CA GLN A 430 30.72 2.05 -5.00
C GLN A 430 31.74 1.09 -4.36
N GLY A 431 32.09 1.29 -3.08
CA GLY A 431 33.15 0.52 -2.41
C GLY A 431 34.55 0.87 -2.91
N GLU A 432 34.70 1.99 -3.61
CA GLU A 432 36.00 2.51 -4.04
C GLU A 432 36.69 3.24 -2.87
N PRO A 433 38.04 3.27 -2.85
CA PRO A 433 38.76 4.07 -1.87
C PRO A 433 38.52 5.56 -2.13
N ALA A 434 37.54 6.14 -1.43
CA ALA A 434 37.20 7.56 -1.51
C ALA A 434 38.16 8.40 -0.66
N THR A 435 38.75 9.44 -1.27
CA THR A 435 39.53 10.48 -0.57
C THR A 435 38.86 11.82 -0.79
N PHE A 436 38.58 12.54 0.30
CA PHE A 436 38.09 13.90 0.21
C PHE A 436 39.25 14.82 -0.20
N HIS A 437 39.19 15.40 -1.41
CA HIS A 437 40.27 16.21 -1.93
C HIS A 437 40.27 17.62 -1.31
N GLU A 438 41.45 18.22 -1.24
CA GLU A 438 41.57 19.61 -0.80
C GLU A 438 40.95 20.54 -1.85
N VAL A 439 39.94 21.31 -1.46
CA VAL A 439 39.30 22.30 -2.32
C VAL A 439 40.23 23.50 -2.50
N VAL A 440 40.79 23.64 -3.71
CA VAL A 440 41.66 24.76 -4.09
C VAL A 440 40.96 25.64 -5.12
N PHE A 441 40.94 26.94 -4.89
CA PHE A 441 40.44 27.93 -5.85
C PHE A 441 41.61 28.53 -6.63
N GLU A 442 41.80 28.08 -7.87
CA GLU A 442 42.81 28.65 -8.77
C GLU A 442 42.38 30.04 -9.28
N ASP A 443 43.35 30.94 -9.45
CA ASP A 443 43.16 32.31 -9.98
C ASP A 443 42.18 33.22 -9.22
N VAL A 444 41.88 32.91 -7.96
CA VAL A 444 41.10 33.79 -7.09
C VAL A 444 42.02 34.78 -6.38
N VAL A 445 41.77 36.07 -6.59
CA VAL A 445 42.39 37.14 -5.79
C VAL A 445 41.44 37.46 -4.64
N PRO A 446 41.72 37.01 -3.41
CA PRO A 446 40.88 37.37 -2.28
C PRO A 446 41.03 38.87 -2.02
N LEU A 447 39.97 39.63 -2.29
CA LEU A 447 39.82 41.01 -1.83
C LEU A 447 39.57 40.98 -0.32
N TYR A 448 40.63 40.76 0.46
CA TYR A 448 40.59 40.96 1.89
C TYR A 448 40.49 42.46 2.17
N GLY A 449 39.26 42.96 2.30
CA GLY A 449 39.01 44.19 3.03
C GLY A 449 39.19 43.92 4.52
N GLN A 450 40.43 43.93 5.02
CA GLN A 450 40.65 43.98 6.46
C GLN A 450 40.28 45.39 6.95
N ILE A 451 38.99 45.64 7.18
CA ILE A 451 38.55 46.61 8.18
C ILE A 451 38.37 45.83 9.49
N ASP A 452 39.43 45.16 9.93
CA ASP A 452 39.47 44.75 11.32
C ASP A 452 39.82 46.01 12.12
N ILE A 453 38.84 46.55 12.84
CA ILE A 453 39.10 47.61 13.80
C ILE A 453 39.97 46.96 14.87
N VAL A 454 41.28 47.24 14.84
CA VAL A 454 42.23 46.74 15.84
C VAL A 454 41.64 46.97 17.24
N GLY A 455 41.38 45.87 17.96
CA GLY A 455 40.74 45.91 19.29
C GLY A 455 39.22 45.72 19.29
N SER A 456 38.58 45.35 18.18
CA SER A 456 37.15 45.05 18.06
C SER A 456 36.70 43.97 19.06
N SER A 457 37.46 42.88 19.18
CA SER A 457 37.22 41.84 20.19
C SER A 457 37.33 42.38 21.63
N GLY A 458 38.28 43.28 21.88
CA GLY A 458 38.43 43.95 23.17
C GLY A 458 37.28 44.92 23.47
N ALA A 459 36.81 45.65 22.46
CA ALA A 459 35.66 46.54 22.56
C ALA A 459 34.36 45.76 22.77
N ARG A 460 34.18 44.63 22.06
CA ARG A 460 33.04 43.73 22.22
C ARG A 460 33.01 43.12 23.62
N ASN A 461 34.14 42.61 24.12
CA ASN A 461 34.24 42.08 25.48
C ASN A 461 34.00 43.15 26.54
N LYS A 462 34.51 44.38 26.35
CA LYS A 462 34.20 45.51 27.24
C LYS A 462 32.74 45.91 27.20
N ALA A 463 32.11 45.89 26.03
CA ALA A 463 30.69 46.18 25.88
C ALA A 463 29.84 45.13 26.61
N ILE A 464 30.09 43.84 26.35
CA ILE A 464 29.42 42.73 27.04
C ILE A 464 29.60 42.82 28.55
N GLN A 465 30.83 43.10 29.02
CA GLN A 465 31.09 43.25 30.46
C GLN A 465 30.31 44.43 31.06
N LYS A 466 30.26 45.58 30.38
CA LYS A 466 29.47 46.74 30.84
C LYS A 466 27.97 46.43 30.86
N ASP A 467 27.47 45.72 29.85
CA ASP A 467 26.06 45.37 29.75
C ASP A 467 25.66 44.40 30.85
N LEU A 468 26.47 43.36 31.10
CA LEU A 468 26.28 42.43 32.20
C LEU A 468 26.33 43.14 33.56
N LEU A 469 27.26 44.08 33.75
CA LEU A 469 27.31 44.88 34.98
C LEU A 469 26.05 45.75 35.14
N SER A 470 25.56 46.35 34.05
CA SER A 470 24.31 47.13 34.07
C SER A 470 23.10 46.25 34.42
N LEU A 471 23.00 45.05 33.84
CA LEU A 471 21.94 44.09 34.13
C LEU A 471 22.00 43.59 35.58
N LEU A 472 23.19 43.34 36.12
CA LEU A 472 23.37 42.97 37.52
C LEU A 472 22.98 44.11 38.46
N ASP A 473 23.32 45.36 38.13
CA ASP A 473 22.95 46.51 38.95
C ASP A 473 21.43 46.75 38.92
N GLN A 474 20.79 46.64 37.74
CA GLN A 474 19.33 46.68 37.62
C GLN A 474 18.65 45.56 38.41
N SER A 475 19.21 44.34 38.34
CA SER A 475 18.71 43.20 39.12
C SER A 475 18.85 43.43 40.62
N LYS A 476 19.98 44.04 41.05
CA LYS A 476 20.19 44.43 42.45
C LYS A 476 19.19 45.50 42.89
N THR A 477 18.95 46.54 42.08
CA THR A 477 17.94 47.57 42.38
C THR A 477 16.57 46.94 42.52
N LEU A 478 16.16 46.10 41.56
CA LEU A 478 14.89 45.38 41.61
C LEU A 478 14.75 44.55 42.90
N LEU A 479 15.78 43.79 43.27
CA LEU A 479 15.79 42.99 44.49
C LEU A 479 15.75 43.85 45.76
N THR A 480 16.38 45.03 45.75
CA THR A 480 16.36 45.99 46.87
C THR A 480 14.98 46.65 47.03
N ASP A 481 14.33 47.01 45.91
CA ASP A 481 12.99 47.57 45.93
C ASP A 481 11.96 46.52 46.39
N LEU A 482 12.11 45.27 45.94
CA LEU A 482 11.25 44.16 46.35
C LEU A 482 11.45 43.79 47.83
N SER A 483 12.67 43.86 48.37
CA SER A 483 12.92 43.57 49.80
C SER A 483 12.36 44.66 50.72
N ALA A 484 12.19 45.89 50.22
CA ALA A 484 11.55 46.98 50.96
C ALA A 484 10.03 46.79 51.09
N ASP A 485 9.37 46.17 50.11
CA ASP A 485 7.91 45.97 50.07
C ASP A 485 7.48 44.58 50.60
N GLN A 486 8.34 43.55 50.47
CA GLN A 486 8.11 42.20 51.00
C GLN A 486 9.35 41.62 51.70
N LYS A 487 9.27 41.41 53.02
CA LYS A 487 10.35 40.78 53.80
C LYS A 487 10.32 39.26 53.65
N LEU A 488 11.02 38.73 52.65
CA LEU A 488 11.32 37.29 52.55
C LEU A 488 12.69 36.99 53.16
N PRO A 489 12.86 35.88 53.93
CA PRO A 489 14.09 35.57 54.66
C PRO A 489 15.35 35.39 53.80
N PHE A 490 15.19 35.16 52.49
CA PHE A 490 16.30 34.95 51.57
C PHE A 490 16.90 36.25 51.01
N TYR A 491 16.20 37.39 51.10
CA TYR A 491 16.74 38.67 50.60
C TYR A 491 17.86 39.27 51.48
N ASP A 492 18.03 38.75 52.70
CA ASP A 492 19.07 39.16 53.66
C ASP A 492 20.33 38.25 53.63
N GLN A 493 20.38 37.24 52.74
CA GLN A 493 21.55 36.39 52.48
C GLN A 493 22.27 36.83 51.21
#